data_AF-A0A6A6DUL8-F1
#
_entry.id   AF-A0A6A6DUL8-F1
#
_cell.length_a   1.000
_cell.length_b   1.000
_cell.length_c   1.000
_cell.angle_alpha   90.00
_cell.angle_beta   90.00
_cell.angle_gamma   90.00
#
_symmetry.space_group_name_H-M   'P 1'
#
loop_
_entity.id
_entity.type
_entity.pdbx_description
1 polymer ?
#
loop_
_entity_poly.entity_id
_entity_poly.type
_entity_poly.pdbx_seq_one_letter_code
_entity_poly.pdbx_strand_id
1 'polypeptide(L)'
;MVVFPREKVHGPYVPAVVPTAARAASMTLSCLSLAIVSVCIIRRTQNIKSWRTLSVPGWILIALYFDSFLFVFVSAILKDIGTNTSEGICQASILICICFYFSSKVLLYFFLVEKVHIVRREKRTRLQDKLYIFNCFGMMLPYLGVIILSFIWRISYINTDGTCIIGIGREALIPVVAFDIIVNAYLTALFIAPIRRLYSYKSNSRMREYLHTIACRSCIGSCCTLLATMTNGVVMMVLNGEPGWICFISCNADVLFTVLVLHW
;
A
#
# COMPACT_ATOMS: atom_id res chain seq x y z
N MET A 1 19.30 -2.80 23.56
CA MET A 1 19.75 -2.50 22.20
C MET A 1 19.94 -3.85 21.51
N VAL A 2 18.92 -4.37 20.83
CA VAL A 2 19.05 -5.67 20.16
C VAL A 2 19.65 -5.38 18.79
N VAL A 3 20.97 -5.54 18.70
CA VAL A 3 21.69 -5.55 17.44
C VAL A 3 21.26 -6.82 16.72
N PHE A 4 20.47 -6.70 15.65
CA PHE A 4 20.22 -7.83 14.76
C PHE A 4 21.57 -8.34 14.26
N PRO A 5 21.90 -9.63 14.43
CA PRO A 5 23.16 -10.14 13.95
C PRO A 5 23.20 -9.96 12.42
N ARG A 6 24.13 -9.12 11.94
CA ARG A 6 24.53 -9.07 10.52
C ARG A 6 25.34 -10.30 10.11
N GLU A 7 25.63 -11.19 11.05
CA GLU A 7 26.38 -12.40 10.80
C GLU A 7 25.44 -13.48 10.27
N LYS A 8 25.53 -13.73 8.96
CA LYS A 8 24.88 -14.87 8.31
C LYS A 8 25.52 -16.13 8.88
N VAL A 9 24.78 -16.90 9.66
CA VAL A 9 25.24 -18.22 10.09
C VAL A 9 25.22 -19.13 8.86
N HIS A 10 26.38 -19.31 8.24
CA HIS A 10 26.56 -20.22 7.13
C HIS A 10 26.73 -21.65 7.66
N GLY A 11 25.63 -22.41 7.66
CA GLY A 11 25.61 -23.83 7.98
C GLY A 11 24.51 -24.57 7.22
N PRO A 12 24.61 -25.89 7.05
CA PRO A 12 23.51 -26.69 6.52
C PRO A 12 22.31 -26.59 7.48
N TYR A 13 21.16 -26.17 6.97
CA TYR A 13 19.90 -26.09 7.71
C TYR A 13 18.83 -26.95 7.02
N VAL A 14 17.85 -27.41 7.80
CA VAL A 14 16.67 -28.11 7.26
C VAL A 14 15.52 -27.10 7.19
N PRO A 15 14.89 -26.87 6.03
CA PRO A 15 13.79 -25.92 5.91
C PRO A 15 12.65 -26.21 6.89
N ALA A 16 12.23 -25.20 7.63
CA ALA A 16 11.12 -25.32 8.56
C ALA A 16 9.81 -25.58 7.81
N VAL A 17 9.03 -26.55 8.31
CA VAL A 17 7.69 -26.84 7.78
C VAL A 17 6.71 -25.80 8.33
N VAL A 18 6.05 -25.06 7.44
CA VAL A 18 4.97 -24.14 7.82
C VAL A 18 3.76 -24.97 8.29
N PRO A 19 3.10 -24.62 9.40
CA PRO A 19 1.92 -25.35 9.87
C PRO A 19 0.86 -25.49 8.78
N THR A 20 0.32 -26.70 8.59
CA THR A 20 -0.63 -27.00 7.50
C THR A 20 -1.85 -26.08 7.52
N ALA A 21 -2.36 -25.75 8.71
CA ALA A 21 -3.47 -24.81 8.87
C ALA A 21 -3.10 -23.40 8.38
N ALA A 22 -1.90 -22.91 8.68
CA ALA A 22 -1.42 -21.60 8.23
C ALA A 22 -1.18 -21.58 6.72
N ARG A 23 -0.63 -22.65 6.15
CA ARG A 23 -0.46 -22.81 4.70
C ARG A 23 -1.81 -22.80 3.98
N ALA A 24 -2.77 -23.59 4.47
CA ALA A 24 -4.11 -23.65 3.91
C ALA A 24 -4.83 -22.29 4.00
N ALA A 25 -4.80 -21.63 5.16
CA ALA A 25 -5.39 -20.31 5.33
C ALA A 25 -4.77 -19.25 4.40
N SER A 26 -3.43 -19.22 4.30
CA SER A 26 -2.72 -18.28 3.43
C SER A 26 -3.02 -18.48 1.95
N MET A 27 -3.11 -19.74 1.50
CA MET A 27 -3.47 -20.06 0.11
C MET A 27 -4.92 -19.72 -0.18
N THR A 28 -5.85 -20.07 0.71
CA THR A 28 -7.27 -19.69 0.58
C THR A 28 -7.43 -18.18 0.50
N LEU A 29 -6.76 -17.41 1.35
CA LEU A 29 -6.77 -15.96 1.30
C LEU A 29 -6.24 -15.43 -0.03
N SER A 30 -5.21 -16.06 -0.61
CA SER A 30 -4.64 -15.65 -1.90
C SER A 30 -5.60 -15.92 -3.05
N CYS A 31 -6.20 -17.10 -3.09
CA CYS A 31 -7.20 -17.46 -4.12
C CYS A 31 -8.41 -16.53 -4.06
N LEU A 32 -8.94 -16.28 -2.85
CA LEU A 32 -10.06 -15.36 -2.65
C LEU A 32 -9.68 -13.94 -3.07
N SER A 33 -8.49 -13.47 -2.69
CA SER A 33 -8.03 -12.12 -3.04
C SER A 33 -7.86 -11.96 -4.55
N LEU A 34 -7.26 -12.94 -5.23
CA LEU A 34 -7.15 -12.93 -6.70
C LEU A 34 -8.53 -12.88 -7.36
N ALA A 35 -9.49 -13.69 -6.90
CA ALA A 35 -10.84 -13.70 -7.44
C ALA A 35 -11.55 -12.36 -7.23
N ILE A 36 -11.52 -11.81 -6.01
CA ILE A 36 -12.16 -10.55 -5.67
C ILE A 36 -11.53 -9.39 -6.44
N VAL A 37 -10.20 -9.29 -6.44
CA VAL A 37 -9.48 -8.22 -7.15
C VAL A 37 -9.76 -8.31 -8.66
N SER A 38 -9.79 -9.51 -9.24
CA SER A 38 -10.15 -9.70 -10.65
C SER A 38 -11.56 -9.23 -10.96
N VAL A 39 -12.54 -9.56 -10.13
CA VAL A 39 -13.92 -9.07 -10.27
C VAL A 39 -13.99 -7.55 -10.14
N CYS A 40 -13.28 -6.96 -9.18
CA CYS A 40 -13.20 -5.51 -9.01
C CYS A 40 -12.59 -4.82 -10.24
N ILE A 41 -11.53 -5.39 -10.83
CA ILE A 41 -10.91 -4.91 -12.08
C ILE A 41 -11.91 -4.97 -13.22
N ILE A 42 -12.56 -6.12 -13.43
CA ILE A 42 -13.51 -6.33 -14.54
C ILE A 42 -14.68 -5.35 -14.41
N ARG A 43 -15.33 -5.30 -13.24
CA ARG A 43 -16.47 -4.39 -13.00
C ARG A 43 -16.08 -2.93 -13.18
N ARG A 44 -14.86 -2.56 -12.76
CA ARG A 44 -14.38 -1.18 -12.95
C ARG A 44 -14.14 -0.88 -14.42
N THR A 45 -13.55 -1.82 -15.14
CA THR A 45 -13.21 -1.69 -16.56
C THR A 45 -14.44 -1.63 -17.45
N GLN A 46 -15.44 -2.48 -17.19
CA GLN A 46 -16.71 -2.50 -17.95
C GLN A 46 -17.50 -1.19 -17.84
N ASN A 47 -17.39 -0.49 -16.72
CA ASN A 47 -18.04 0.81 -16.53
C ASN A 47 -17.36 1.95 -17.32
N ILE A 48 -16.21 1.71 -17.94
CA ILE A 48 -15.47 2.72 -18.71
C ILE A 48 -15.99 2.70 -20.15
N LYS A 49 -16.79 3.71 -20.50
CA LYS A 49 -17.33 3.86 -21.86
C LYS A 49 -16.27 4.27 -22.91
N SER A 50 -15.24 5.01 -22.49
CA SER A 50 -14.15 5.45 -23.35
C SER A 50 -12.85 5.61 -22.56
N TRP A 51 -11.80 4.92 -23.00
CA TRP A 51 -10.48 4.94 -22.38
C TRP A 51 -9.75 6.27 -22.56
N ARG A 52 -10.05 7.00 -23.66
CA ARG A 52 -9.40 8.28 -23.96
C ARG A 52 -9.89 9.43 -23.08
N THR A 53 -11.08 9.33 -22.50
CA THR A 53 -11.68 10.36 -21.64
C THR A 53 -11.58 10.02 -20.16
N LEU A 54 -10.88 8.94 -19.81
CA LEU A 54 -10.73 8.51 -18.42
C LEU A 54 -9.92 9.54 -17.63
N SER A 55 -10.45 9.94 -16.48
CA SER A 55 -9.78 10.88 -15.59
C SER A 55 -8.53 10.25 -14.96
N VAL A 56 -7.54 11.09 -14.58
CA VAL A 56 -6.30 10.65 -13.95
C VAL A 56 -6.52 9.76 -12.70
N PRO A 57 -7.47 10.04 -11.78
CA PRO A 57 -7.77 9.12 -10.68
C PRO A 57 -8.26 7.75 -11.16
N GLY A 58 -8.92 7.69 -12.32
CA GLY A 58 -9.38 6.44 -12.92
C GLY A 58 -8.21 5.56 -13.34
N TRP A 59 -7.20 6.14 -14.01
CA TRP A 59 -5.97 5.43 -14.38
C TRP A 59 -5.19 4.96 -13.17
N ILE A 60 -5.03 5.81 -12.14
CA ILE A 60 -4.33 5.45 -10.91
C ILE A 60 -5.05 4.30 -10.19
N LEU A 61 -6.38 4.33 -10.12
CA LEU A 61 -7.16 3.26 -9.51
C LEU A 61 -6.98 1.91 -10.23
N ILE A 62 -6.97 1.92 -11.57
CA ILE A 62 -6.71 0.69 -12.36
C ILE A 62 -5.30 0.18 -12.11
N ALA A 63 -4.31 1.08 -12.10
CA ALA A 63 -2.93 0.73 -11.79
C ALA A 63 -2.80 0.12 -10.40
N LEU A 64 -3.50 0.68 -9.39
CA LEU A 64 -3.54 0.13 -8.04
C LEU A 64 -4.15 -1.27 -8.00
N TYR A 65 -5.27 -1.50 -8.67
CA TYR A 65 -5.87 -2.84 -8.70
C TYR A 65 -4.97 -3.86 -9.40
N PHE A 66 -4.25 -3.45 -10.44
CA PHE A 66 -3.29 -4.31 -11.14
C PHE A 66 -2.05 -4.59 -10.29
N ASP A 67 -1.50 -3.58 -9.60
CA ASP A 67 -0.40 -3.73 -8.64
C ASP A 67 -0.76 -4.73 -7.53
N SER A 68 -1.96 -4.57 -6.95
CA SER A 68 -2.54 -5.51 -5.98
C SER A 68 -2.66 -6.93 -6.52
N PHE A 69 -3.18 -7.10 -7.74
CA PHE A 69 -3.30 -8.41 -8.37
C PHE A 69 -1.93 -9.08 -8.55
N LEU A 70 -0.96 -8.35 -9.07
CA LEU A 70 0.40 -8.84 -9.26
C LEU A 70 1.06 -9.23 -7.94
N PHE A 71 0.91 -8.42 -6.89
CA PHE A 71 1.44 -8.75 -5.56
C PHE A 71 0.88 -10.08 -5.04
N VAL A 72 -0.45 -10.26 -5.08
CA VAL A 72 -1.08 -11.48 -4.58
C VAL A 72 -0.67 -12.69 -5.42
N PHE A 73 -0.58 -12.53 -6.74
CA PHE A 73 -0.16 -13.60 -7.65
C PHE A 73 1.28 -14.04 -7.40
N VAL A 74 2.22 -13.09 -7.38
CA VAL A 74 3.65 -13.37 -7.19
C VAL A 74 3.91 -13.91 -5.78
N SER A 75 3.27 -13.36 -4.75
CA SER A 75 3.40 -13.87 -3.38
C SER A 75 2.80 -15.27 -3.21
N ALA A 76 1.71 -15.62 -3.92
CA ALA A 76 1.17 -16.98 -3.93
C ALA A 76 2.17 -17.99 -4.52
N ILE A 77 2.83 -17.64 -5.63
CA ILE A 77 3.89 -18.46 -6.24
C ILE A 77 5.05 -18.66 -5.26
N LEU A 78 5.55 -17.60 -4.64
CA LEU A 78 6.65 -17.70 -3.67
C LEU A 78 6.29 -18.55 -2.44
N LYS A 79 5.04 -18.47 -1.97
CA LYS A 79 4.55 -19.31 -0.88
C LYS A 79 4.46 -20.78 -1.25
N ASP A 80 4.15 -21.10 -2.51
CA ASP A 80 4.07 -22.49 -2.95
C ASP A 80 5.45 -23.12 -3.16
N ILE A 81 6.38 -22.37 -3.77
CA ILE A 81 7.80 -22.75 -3.88
C ILE A 81 8.43 -22.94 -2.48
N GLY A 82 7.97 -22.16 -1.51
CA GLY A 82 8.38 -22.26 -0.11
C GLY A 82 9.51 -21.28 0.20
N THR A 83 9.21 -20.27 1.02
CA THR A 83 10.14 -19.19 1.38
C THR A 83 11.37 -19.64 2.17
N ASN A 84 11.29 -20.84 2.76
CA ASN A 84 12.32 -21.41 3.63
C ASN A 84 13.33 -22.30 2.88
N THR A 85 13.15 -22.51 1.57
CA THR A 85 13.93 -23.50 0.81
C THR A 85 15.30 -23.00 0.37
N SER A 86 15.44 -21.69 0.11
CA SER A 86 16.68 -21.08 -0.37
C SER A 86 16.82 -19.65 0.13
N GLU A 87 18.05 -19.23 0.42
CA GLU A 87 18.35 -17.85 0.78
C GLU A 87 17.94 -16.88 -0.35
N GLY A 88 18.06 -17.29 -1.62
CA GLY A 88 17.63 -16.48 -2.76
C GLY A 88 16.12 -16.23 -2.77
N ILE A 89 15.33 -17.24 -2.43
CA ILE A 89 13.87 -17.11 -2.34
C ILE A 89 13.48 -16.25 -1.13
N CYS A 90 14.20 -16.38 -0.02
CA CYS A 90 14.02 -15.54 1.16
C CYS A 90 14.31 -14.05 0.86
N GLN A 91 15.39 -13.76 0.13
CA GLN A 91 15.73 -12.42 -0.33
C GLN A 91 14.73 -11.88 -1.36
N ALA A 92 14.28 -12.71 -2.30
CA ALA A 92 13.24 -12.33 -3.26
C ALA A 92 11.92 -11.97 -2.56
N SER A 93 11.59 -12.68 -1.48
CA SER A 93 10.37 -12.45 -0.71
C SER A 93 10.33 -11.06 -0.09
N ILE A 94 11.41 -10.63 0.59
CA ILE A 94 11.47 -9.27 1.16
C ILE A 94 11.48 -8.20 0.07
N LEU A 95 12.15 -8.44 -1.06
CA LEU A 95 12.24 -7.47 -2.16
C LEU A 95 10.86 -7.24 -2.79
N ILE A 96 10.11 -8.32 -3.06
CA ILE A 96 8.76 -8.25 -3.59
C ILE A 96 7.82 -7.53 -2.60
N CYS A 97 7.89 -7.85 -1.30
CA CYS A 97 7.11 -7.13 -0.28
C CYS A 97 7.40 -5.62 -0.30
N ILE A 98 8.68 -5.23 -0.26
CA ILE A 98 9.08 -3.81 -0.26
C ILE A 98 8.62 -3.12 -1.55
N CYS A 99 8.86 -3.73 -2.72
CA CYS A 99 8.48 -3.15 -4.00
C CYS A 99 6.98 -2.89 -4.09
N PHE A 100 6.13 -3.90 -3.86
CA PHE A 100 4.68 -3.74 -3.97
C PHE A 100 4.10 -2.86 -2.86
N TYR A 101 4.64 -2.92 -1.64
CA TYR A 101 4.24 -2.04 -0.55
C TYR A 101 4.42 -0.57 -0.93
N PHE A 102 5.62 -0.18 -1.37
CA PHE A 102 5.89 1.21 -1.74
C PHE A 102 5.20 1.62 -3.04
N SER A 103 5.08 0.72 -4.02
CA SER A 103 4.29 0.98 -5.24
C SER A 103 2.84 1.31 -4.91
N SER A 104 2.17 0.45 -4.14
CA SER A 104 0.79 0.68 -3.68
C SER A 104 0.64 2.00 -2.93
N LYS A 105 1.58 2.33 -2.04
CA LYS A 105 1.56 3.60 -1.31
C LYS A 105 1.72 4.83 -2.20
N VAL A 106 2.63 4.80 -3.16
CA VAL A 106 2.83 5.89 -4.13
C VAL A 106 1.56 6.08 -4.96
N LEU A 107 0.94 5.00 -5.43
CA LEU A 107 -0.31 5.06 -6.19
C LEU A 107 -1.46 5.64 -5.33
N LEU A 108 -1.61 5.21 -4.08
CA LEU A 108 -2.57 5.78 -3.14
C LEU A 108 -2.33 7.27 -2.88
N TYR A 109 -1.07 7.67 -2.69
CA TYR A 109 -0.70 9.07 -2.49
C TYR A 109 -1.12 9.94 -3.69
N PHE A 110 -0.76 9.55 -4.91
CA PHE A 110 -1.16 10.28 -6.11
C PHE A 110 -2.68 10.31 -6.30
N PHE A 111 -3.36 9.20 -5.98
CA PHE A 111 -4.82 9.16 -6.01
C PHE A 111 -5.44 10.22 -5.09
N LEU A 112 -4.90 10.37 -3.88
CA LEU A 112 -5.35 11.39 -2.93
C LEU A 112 -5.05 12.81 -3.40
N VAL A 113 -3.83 13.07 -3.88
CA VAL A 113 -3.44 14.41 -4.37
C VAL A 113 -4.35 14.85 -5.52
N GLU A 114 -4.65 13.96 -6.46
CA GLU A 114 -5.55 14.26 -7.58
C GLU A 114 -6.99 14.49 -7.08
N LYS A 115 -7.46 13.73 -6.08
CA LYS A 115 -8.76 13.95 -5.44
C LYS A 115 -8.83 15.30 -4.73
N VAL A 116 -7.79 15.70 -4.00
CA VAL A 116 -7.69 17.02 -3.37
C VAL A 116 -7.80 18.12 -4.42
N HIS A 117 -7.07 18.01 -5.53
CA HIS A 117 -7.10 19.00 -6.61
C HIS A 117 -8.51 19.14 -7.20
N ILE A 118 -9.19 18.03 -7.49
CA ILE A 118 -10.57 18.04 -8.00
C ILE A 118 -11.54 18.69 -7.00
N VAL A 119 -11.42 18.38 -5.71
CA VAL A 119 -12.31 18.90 -4.65
C VAL A 119 -12.11 20.40 -4.41
N ARG A 120 -10.86 20.88 -4.48
CA ARG A 120 -10.55 22.32 -4.31
C ARG A 120 -11.15 23.20 -5.43
N ARG A 121 -11.61 22.60 -6.53
CA ARG A 121 -12.36 23.24 -7.63
C ARG A 121 -11.71 24.54 -8.11
N GLU A 122 -10.39 24.56 -8.11
CA GLU A 122 -9.61 25.71 -8.54
C GLU A 122 -9.63 25.74 -10.08
N LYS A 123 -10.00 26.87 -10.70
CA LYS A 123 -10.10 26.99 -12.18
C LYS A 123 -8.76 26.87 -12.91
N ARG A 124 -7.67 26.63 -12.18
CA ARG A 124 -6.31 26.55 -12.71
C ARG A 124 -6.05 25.16 -13.26
N THR A 125 -5.27 25.08 -14.32
CA THR A 125 -4.81 23.79 -14.87
C THR A 125 -3.83 23.14 -13.88
N ARG A 126 -3.66 21.80 -13.96
CA ARG A 126 -2.78 21.03 -13.05
C ARG A 126 -1.37 21.60 -12.91
N LEU A 127 -0.81 22.10 -14.02
CA LEU A 127 0.53 22.68 -14.10
C LEU A 127 0.62 24.14 -13.61
N GLN A 128 -0.50 24.76 -13.29
CA GLN A 128 -0.57 26.12 -12.72
C GLN A 128 -0.95 26.11 -11.23
N ASP A 129 -1.43 24.98 -10.71
CA ASP A 129 -1.68 24.79 -9.29
C ASP A 129 -0.36 24.51 -8.57
N LYS A 130 0.21 25.55 -7.95
CA LYS A 130 1.45 25.45 -7.18
C LYS A 130 1.37 24.41 -6.07
N LEU A 131 0.19 24.19 -5.47
CA LEU A 131 0.01 23.17 -4.43
C LEU A 131 0.05 21.77 -5.03
N TYR A 132 -0.53 21.58 -6.22
CA TYR A 132 -0.46 20.31 -6.95
C TYR A 132 0.98 19.97 -7.33
N ILE A 133 1.73 20.93 -7.88
CA ILE A 133 3.15 20.74 -8.24
C ILE A 133 3.99 20.46 -6.98
N PHE A 134 3.75 21.21 -5.89
CA PHE A 134 4.44 20.97 -4.63
C PHE A 134 4.18 19.57 -4.07
N ASN A 135 2.94 19.07 -4.12
CA ASN A 135 2.63 17.71 -3.69
C ASN A 135 3.20 16.65 -4.66
N CYS A 136 3.12 16.86 -5.97
CA CYS A 136 3.66 15.90 -6.95
C CYS A 136 5.19 15.82 -6.96
N PHE A 137 5.91 16.94 -6.76
CA PHE A 137 7.37 16.96 -6.86
C PHE A 137 8.06 17.16 -5.50
N GLY A 138 7.56 18.08 -4.69
CA GLY A 138 8.14 18.40 -3.38
C GLY A 138 7.97 17.27 -2.36
N MET A 139 6.77 16.69 -2.27
CA MET A 139 6.48 15.62 -1.30
C MET A 139 6.89 14.22 -1.79
N MET A 140 7.13 14.04 -3.10
CA MET A 140 7.67 12.78 -3.64
C MET A 140 9.17 12.60 -3.35
N LEU A 141 9.93 13.69 -3.20
CA LEU A 141 11.35 13.63 -2.87
C LEU A 141 11.64 12.92 -1.54
N PRO A 142 11.00 13.27 -0.41
CA PRO A 142 11.18 12.52 0.84
C PRO A 142 10.63 11.09 0.74
N TYR A 143 9.59 10.86 -0.09
CA TYR A 143 9.07 9.51 -0.37
C TYR A 143 10.16 8.61 -0.98
N LEU A 144 10.91 9.15 -1.94
CA LEU A 144 12.04 8.43 -2.55
C LEU A 144 13.15 8.16 -1.53
N GLY A 145 13.42 9.11 -0.63
CA GLY A 145 14.37 8.94 0.46
C GLY A 145 14.02 7.77 1.38
N VAL A 146 12.76 7.66 1.82
CA VAL A 146 12.33 6.56 2.70
C VAL A 146 12.32 5.20 1.98
N ILE A 147 12.02 5.17 0.67
CA ILE A 147 12.13 3.96 -0.15
C ILE A 147 13.58 3.49 -0.17
N ILE A 148 14.54 4.37 -0.53
CA ILE A 148 15.96 4.03 -0.62
C ILE A 148 16.47 3.53 0.74
N LEU A 149 16.11 4.22 1.82
CA LEU A 149 16.49 3.82 3.17
C LEU A 149 15.96 2.42 3.52
N SER A 150 14.73 2.09 3.11
CA SER A 150 14.12 0.78 3.32
C SER A 150 14.82 -0.34 2.54
N PHE A 151 15.32 -0.07 1.33
CA PHE A 151 16.13 -1.02 0.58
C PHE A 151 17.50 -1.26 1.24
N ILE A 152 18.13 -0.22 1.80
CA ILE A 152 19.43 -0.31 2.47
C ILE A 152 19.32 -1.12 3.77
N TRP A 153 18.29 -0.84 4.57
CA TRP A 153 18.09 -1.46 5.89
C TRP A 153 17.11 -2.65 5.88
N ARG A 154 16.94 -3.29 4.72
CA ARG A 154 16.18 -4.54 4.63
C ARG A 154 16.90 -5.67 5.36
N ILE A 155 16.13 -6.54 6.01
CA ILE A 155 16.63 -7.71 6.73
C ILE A 155 16.01 -8.95 6.10
N SER A 156 16.85 -9.91 5.74
CA SER A 156 16.43 -11.24 5.28
C SER A 156 17.53 -12.25 5.61
N TYR A 157 17.19 -13.24 6.44
CA TYR A 157 18.08 -14.35 6.77
C TYR A 157 17.25 -15.58 7.12
N ILE A 158 17.90 -16.74 7.11
CA ILE A 158 17.29 -18.00 7.53
C ILE A 158 17.82 -18.32 8.92
N ASN A 159 16.91 -18.50 9.89
CA ASN A 159 17.28 -18.81 11.27
C ASN A 159 17.80 -20.26 11.39
N THR A 160 18.41 -20.60 12.52
CA THR A 160 18.84 -21.99 12.83
C THR A 160 17.71 -23.00 12.74
N ASP A 161 16.47 -22.57 12.97
CA ASP A 161 15.27 -23.39 12.85
C ASP A 161 14.85 -23.64 11.40
N GLY A 162 15.58 -23.09 10.43
CA GLY A 162 15.26 -23.19 9.00
C GLY A 162 14.10 -22.32 8.54
N THR A 163 13.72 -21.30 9.32
CA THR A 163 12.67 -20.33 8.96
C THR A 163 13.28 -19.09 8.30
N CYS A 164 12.73 -18.65 7.17
CA CYS A 164 13.08 -17.38 6.56
C CYS A 164 12.44 -16.23 7.34
N ILE A 165 13.27 -15.41 7.98
CA ILE A 165 12.87 -14.19 8.69
C ILE A 165 13.12 -13.01 7.77
N ILE A 166 12.08 -12.20 7.55
CA ILE A 166 12.14 -10.98 6.75
C ILE A 166 11.65 -9.78 7.54
N GLY A 167 12.13 -8.59 7.18
CA GLY A 167 11.65 -7.35 7.77
C GLY A 167 12.44 -6.13 7.31
N ILE A 168 12.08 -4.98 7.88
CA ILE A 168 12.79 -3.71 7.70
C ILE A 168 13.35 -3.31 9.06
N GLY A 169 14.63 -2.94 9.10
CA GLY A 169 15.27 -2.48 10.33
C GLY A 169 14.61 -1.21 10.89
N ARG A 170 14.64 -1.06 12.21
CA ARG A 170 14.04 0.09 12.91
C ARG A 170 14.53 1.44 12.38
N GLU A 171 15.78 1.51 11.95
CA GLU A 171 16.41 2.71 11.38
C GLU A 171 15.70 3.23 10.12
N ALA A 172 15.15 2.34 9.28
CA ALA A 172 14.33 2.74 8.14
C ALA A 172 12.84 2.80 8.47
N LEU A 173 12.38 1.90 9.36
CA LEU A 173 10.97 1.75 9.68
C LEU A 173 10.41 2.96 10.44
N ILE A 174 11.18 3.56 11.35
CA ILE A 174 10.77 4.76 12.08
C ILE A 174 10.54 5.94 11.10
N PRO A 175 11.48 6.31 10.22
CA PRO A 175 11.26 7.32 9.18
C PRO A 175 10.05 7.03 8.29
N VAL A 176 9.86 5.77 7.86
CA VAL A 176 8.71 5.38 7.02
C VAL A 176 7.38 5.65 7.74
N VAL A 177 7.22 5.14 8.97
CA VAL A 177 5.98 5.32 9.74
C VAL A 177 5.75 6.79 10.09
N ALA A 178 6.79 7.51 10.52
CA ALA A 178 6.66 8.93 10.85
C ALA A 178 6.26 9.75 9.62
N PHE A 179 6.90 9.50 8.47
CA PHE A 179 6.57 10.17 7.22
C PHE A 179 5.12 9.88 6.80
N ASP A 180 4.68 8.63 6.85
CA ASP A 180 3.32 8.28 6.48
C ASP A 180 2.28 8.94 7.41
N ILE A 181 2.52 9.02 8.72
CA ILE A 181 1.64 9.73 9.66
C ILE A 181 1.53 11.22 9.28
N ILE A 182 2.67 11.88 9.02
CA ILE A 182 2.71 13.31 8.68
C ILE A 182 1.97 13.57 7.38
N VAL A 183 2.23 12.77 6.34
CA VAL A 183 1.59 12.93 5.03
C VAL A 183 0.09 12.68 5.12
N ASN A 184 -0.33 11.63 5.83
CA ASN A 184 -1.74 11.33 5.98
C ASN A 184 -2.46 12.45 6.73
N ALA A 185 -1.90 12.95 7.84
CA ALA A 185 -2.46 14.09 8.57
C ALA A 185 -2.56 15.35 7.70
N TYR A 186 -1.51 15.64 6.91
CA TYR A 186 -1.48 16.77 5.98
C TYR A 186 -2.56 16.66 4.88
N LEU A 187 -2.67 15.50 4.23
CA LEU A 187 -3.68 15.27 3.20
C LEU A 187 -5.10 15.32 3.77
N THR A 188 -5.33 14.71 4.94
CA THR A 188 -6.63 14.78 5.62
C THR A 188 -7.01 16.24 5.93
N ALA A 189 -6.07 17.07 6.39
CA ALA A 189 -6.32 18.49 6.60
C ALA A 189 -6.70 19.23 5.30
N LEU A 190 -6.01 18.91 4.18
CA LEU A 190 -6.32 19.47 2.86
C LEU A 190 -7.69 19.03 2.32
N PHE A 191 -8.20 17.86 2.71
CA PHE A 191 -9.57 17.45 2.36
C PHE A 191 -10.62 18.16 3.20
N ILE A 192 -10.38 18.31 4.50
CA ILE A 192 -11.36 18.91 5.43
C ILE A 192 -11.49 20.43 5.20
N ALA A 193 -10.40 21.13 4.86
CA ALA A 193 -10.39 22.57 4.63
C ALA A 193 -11.41 23.08 3.58
N PRO A 194 -11.46 22.58 2.33
CA PRO A 194 -12.43 23.00 1.32
C PRO A 194 -13.86 22.60 1.69
N ILE A 195 -14.04 21.45 2.36
CA ILE A 195 -15.35 20.97 2.84
C ILE A 195 -15.97 21.96 3.84
N ARG A 196 -15.20 22.44 4.81
CA ARG A 196 -15.67 23.45 5.79
C ARG A 196 -16.07 24.76 5.11
N ARG A 197 -15.33 25.20 4.09
CA ARG A 197 -15.66 26.43 3.34
C ARG A 197 -16.93 26.29 2.51
N LEU A 198 -17.20 25.12 1.96
CA LEU A 198 -18.42 24.85 1.19
C LEU A 198 -19.69 24.80 2.07
N TYR A 199 -19.58 24.36 3.33
CA TYR A 199 -20.69 24.42 4.29
C TYR A 199 -21.11 25.88 4.56
N SER A 200 -20.17 26.82 4.48
CA SER A 200 -20.42 28.24 4.72
C SER A 200 -21.09 28.99 3.56
N TYR A 201 -21.20 28.43 2.35
CA TYR A 201 -21.71 29.15 1.17
C TYR A 201 -23.09 28.63 0.72
N LYS A 202 -24.12 29.48 0.81
CA LYS A 202 -25.49 29.26 0.30
C LYS A 202 -25.53 29.42 -1.23
N SER A 203 -25.28 28.36 -2.01
CA SER A 203 -25.58 28.39 -3.46
C SER A 203 -25.71 26.98 -4.06
N ASN A 204 -26.76 26.81 -4.89
CA ASN A 204 -27.24 25.64 -5.64
C ASN A 204 -26.89 24.26 -5.04
N SER A 205 -27.78 23.77 -4.17
CA SER A 205 -27.54 22.66 -3.24
C SER A 205 -27.37 21.29 -3.89
N ARG A 206 -28.23 20.90 -4.83
CA ARG A 206 -28.40 19.48 -5.23
C ARG A 206 -27.19 18.84 -5.94
N MET A 207 -26.65 19.49 -6.97
CA MET A 207 -25.46 18.98 -7.70
C MET A 207 -24.19 19.03 -6.84
N ARG A 208 -24.10 20.05 -5.96
CA ARG A 208 -22.98 20.23 -5.03
C ARG A 208 -22.96 19.14 -3.97
N GLU A 209 -24.11 18.84 -3.40
CA GLU A 209 -24.30 17.82 -2.35
C GLU A 209 -23.97 16.41 -2.87
N TYR A 210 -24.37 16.08 -4.10
CA TYR A 210 -24.00 14.81 -4.75
C TYR A 210 -22.48 14.67 -4.94
N LEU A 211 -21.83 15.68 -5.54
CA LEU A 211 -20.39 15.64 -5.77
C LEU A 211 -19.59 15.62 -4.45
N HIS A 212 -20.07 16.33 -3.44
CA HIS A 212 -19.48 16.39 -2.11
C HIS A 212 -19.57 15.04 -1.38
N THR A 213 -20.74 14.39 -1.40
CA THR A 213 -20.93 13.08 -0.78
C THR A 213 -20.03 12.03 -1.41
N ILE A 214 -19.90 12.02 -2.74
CA ILE A 214 -18.99 11.10 -3.44
C ILE A 214 -17.53 11.38 -3.10
N ALA A 215 -17.13 12.65 -3.09
CA ALA A 215 -15.77 13.03 -2.73
C ALA A 215 -15.44 12.69 -1.28
N CYS A 216 -16.35 12.95 -0.34
CA CYS A 216 -16.18 12.66 1.07
C CYS A 216 -16.12 11.14 1.33
N ARG A 217 -17.02 10.37 0.72
CA ARG A 217 -17.00 8.90 0.79
C ARG A 217 -15.67 8.33 0.30
N SER A 218 -15.21 8.80 -0.86
CA SER A 218 -13.93 8.39 -1.44
C SER A 218 -12.72 8.82 -0.59
N CYS A 219 -12.78 9.97 0.07
CA CYS A 219 -11.75 10.45 0.98
C CYS A 219 -11.70 9.62 2.27
N ILE A 220 -12.85 9.36 2.90
CA ILE A 220 -12.94 8.53 4.10
C ILE A 220 -12.41 7.14 3.79
N GLY A 221 -12.85 6.53 2.68
CA GLY A 221 -12.35 5.23 2.25
C GLY A 221 -10.82 5.22 2.11
N SER A 222 -10.26 6.20 1.40
CA SER A 222 -8.80 6.29 1.22
C SER A 222 -8.03 6.54 2.53
N CYS A 223 -8.60 7.31 3.47
CA CYS A 223 -8.02 7.51 4.79
C CYS A 223 -8.06 6.22 5.62
N CYS A 224 -9.17 5.48 5.59
CA CYS A 224 -9.30 4.18 6.24
C CYS A 224 -8.28 3.18 5.70
N THR A 225 -8.10 3.13 4.37
CA THR A 225 -7.07 2.33 3.71
C THR A 225 -5.68 2.67 4.23
N LEU A 226 -5.32 3.95 4.29
CA LEU A 226 -4.01 4.36 4.79
C LEU A 226 -3.82 3.98 6.26
N LEU A 227 -4.82 4.19 7.11
CA LEU A 227 -4.75 3.79 8.53
C LEU A 227 -4.61 2.26 8.70
N ALA A 228 -5.27 1.47 7.87
CA ALA A 228 -5.09 0.02 7.87
C ALA A 228 -3.64 -0.35 7.49
N THR A 229 -3.10 0.24 6.41
CA THR A 229 -1.70 0.01 5.99
C THR A 229 -0.68 0.48 7.04
N MET A 230 -1.01 1.53 7.80
CA MET A 230 -0.23 2.01 8.95
C MET A 230 -0.19 0.99 10.06
N THR A 231 -1.35 0.44 10.42
CA THR A 231 -1.45 -0.55 11.48
C THR A 231 -0.64 -1.79 11.11
N ASN A 232 -0.73 -2.26 9.86
CA ASN A 232 0.09 -3.36 9.36
C ASN A 232 1.60 -3.06 9.42
N GLY A 233 2.02 -1.85 9.02
CA GLY A 233 3.43 -1.44 9.14
C GLY A 233 3.92 -1.34 10.59
N VAL A 234 3.09 -0.84 11.51
CA VAL A 234 3.41 -0.74 12.95
C VAL A 234 3.47 -2.11 13.61
N VAL A 235 2.59 -3.04 13.24
CA VAL A 235 2.65 -4.43 13.70
C VAL A 235 4.00 -5.05 13.33
N MET A 236 4.47 -4.85 12.09
CA MET A 236 5.81 -5.28 11.68
C MET A 236 6.94 -4.60 12.48
N MET A 237 6.73 -3.36 12.96
CA MET A 237 7.70 -2.65 13.82
C MET A 237 7.84 -3.29 15.20
N VAL A 238 6.72 -3.73 15.79
CA VAL A 238 6.72 -4.34 17.12
C VAL A 238 7.37 -5.73 17.10
N LEU A 239 7.15 -6.48 16.02
CA LEU A 239 7.52 -7.91 15.94
C LEU A 239 8.99 -8.20 15.66
N ASN A 240 9.85 -7.18 15.41
CA ASN A 240 11.30 -7.34 15.28
C ASN A 240 11.75 -8.46 14.33
N GLY A 241 11.15 -8.50 13.15
CA GLY A 241 11.38 -9.55 12.15
C GLY A 241 10.36 -10.67 12.28
N GLU A 242 9.75 -11.03 11.15
CA GLU A 242 8.70 -12.04 11.11
C GLU A 242 9.03 -13.14 10.11
N PRO A 243 8.51 -14.36 10.31
CA PRO A 243 8.48 -15.37 9.27
C PRO A 243 7.86 -14.81 7.99
N GLY A 244 8.51 -14.99 6.85
CA GLY A 244 8.06 -14.38 5.57
C GLY A 244 6.63 -14.74 5.16
N TRP A 245 6.14 -15.92 5.55
CA TRP A 245 4.75 -16.32 5.31
C TRP A 245 3.73 -15.48 6.10
N ILE A 246 4.07 -14.96 7.30
CA ILE A 246 3.21 -14.06 8.08
C ILE A 246 3.11 -12.71 7.39
N CYS A 247 4.25 -12.16 6.98
CA CYS A 247 4.33 -10.90 6.23
C CYS A 247 3.45 -10.98 4.96
N PHE A 248 3.53 -12.07 4.19
CA PHE A 248 2.67 -12.25 3.02
C PHE A 248 1.18 -12.34 3.34
N ILE A 249 0.77 -12.96 4.46
CA ILE A 249 -0.64 -13.00 4.87
C ILE A 249 -1.12 -11.60 5.22
N SER A 250 -0.36 -10.88 6.06
CA SER A 250 -0.69 -9.51 6.48
C SER A 250 -0.79 -8.56 5.30
N CYS A 251 0.22 -8.53 4.42
CA CYS A 251 0.22 -7.69 3.22
C CYS A 251 -0.91 -8.06 2.25
N ASN A 252 -1.25 -9.35 2.10
CA ASN A 252 -2.37 -9.75 1.25
C ASN A 252 -3.72 -9.27 1.82
N ALA A 253 -3.92 -9.41 3.14
CA ALA A 253 -5.11 -8.89 3.80
C ALA A 253 -5.22 -7.35 3.67
N ASP A 254 -4.10 -6.64 3.80
CA ASP A 254 -4.02 -5.18 3.61
C ASP A 254 -4.43 -4.76 2.20
N VAL A 255 -3.89 -5.43 1.19
CA VAL A 255 -4.20 -5.21 -0.22
C VAL A 255 -5.66 -5.50 -0.52
N LEU A 256 -6.19 -6.62 -0.03
CA LEU A 256 -7.60 -6.98 -0.21
C LEU A 256 -8.52 -5.91 0.42
N PHE A 257 -8.23 -5.51 1.65
CA PHE A 257 -8.98 -4.46 2.34
C PHE A 257 -8.93 -3.14 1.56
N THR A 258 -7.75 -2.76 1.08
CA THR A 258 -7.53 -1.57 0.25
C THR A 258 -8.41 -1.58 -1.00
N VAL A 259 -8.40 -2.68 -1.75
CA VAL A 259 -9.19 -2.80 -2.99
C VAL A 259 -10.69 -2.73 -2.70
N LEU A 260 -11.17 -3.40 -1.65
CA LEU A 260 -12.58 -3.39 -1.27
C LEU A 260 -13.06 -2.00 -0.86
N VAL A 261 -12.27 -1.29 -0.04
CA VAL A 261 -12.60 0.05 0.43
C VAL A 261 -12.60 1.08 -0.72
N LEU A 262 -11.67 0.96 -1.67
CA LEU A 262 -11.64 1.83 -2.84
C LEU A 262 -12.74 1.52 -3.88
N HIS A 263 -13.24 0.29 -3.89
CA HIS A 263 -14.35 -0.12 -4.75
C HIS A 263 -15.71 0.39 -4.25
N TRP A 264 -15.86 0.58 -2.93
CA TRP A 264 -17.09 1.02 -2.26
C TRP A 264 -17.48 2.47 -2.57
#